data_AF-A0A7S1X034-F1
#
_entry.id   AF-A0A7S1X034-F1
#
_cell.length_a   1.000
_cell.length_b   1.000
_cell.length_c   1.000
_cell.angle_alpha   90.00
_cell.angle_beta   90.00
_cell.angle_gamma   90.00
#
_symmetry.space_group_name_H-M   'P 1'
#
loop_
_entity.id
_entity.type
_entity.pdbx_description
1 polymer ?
#
loop_
_entity_poly.entity_id
_entity_poly.type
_entity_poly.pdbx_seq_one_letter_code
_entity_poly.pdbx_strand_id
1 'polypeptide(L)'
;MALNGSELNTAEVAYSALDEVDKLQYVLYIKDIPTEEGRAAELALFKRQPQLAERILLQAGLHYRAIQMAINLFQWEHALELAVAHKTHVDTVLHFRAKYLAAAGQPERSKRFLQYAEQVSVSEASVLAKIQHELENEAARPGARRYVGA
;
A
#
# COMPACT_ATOMS: atom_id res chain seq x y z
N MET A 1 -7.08 20.27 -4.20
CA MET A 1 -5.78 19.59 -4.11
C MET A 1 -4.90 19.80 -5.36
N ALA A 2 -4.90 20.99 -5.97
CA ALA A 2 -4.09 21.26 -7.17
C ALA A 2 -2.60 21.55 -6.88
N LEU A 3 -2.29 22.01 -5.65
CA LEU A 3 -0.94 22.38 -5.22
C LEU A 3 0.03 21.17 -5.22
N ASN A 4 -0.39 20.03 -4.66
CA ASN A 4 0.45 18.83 -4.59
C ASN A 4 0.81 18.27 -5.97
N GLY A 5 -0.05 18.47 -6.98
CA GLY A 5 0.22 18.01 -8.34
C GLY A 5 1.39 18.76 -8.96
N SER A 6 1.39 20.09 -8.88
CA SER A 6 2.49 20.93 -9.39
C SER A 6 3.84 20.59 -8.74
N GLU A 7 3.82 20.28 -7.44
CA GLU A 7 5.01 19.90 -6.68
C GLU A 7 5.66 18.60 -7.19
N LEU A 8 4.90 17.64 -7.73
CA LEU A 8 5.45 16.37 -8.22
C LEU A 8 6.27 16.52 -9.51
N ASN A 9 5.86 17.37 -10.45
CA ASN A 9 6.64 17.68 -11.66
C ASN A 9 7.94 18.40 -11.29
N THR A 10 7.83 19.36 -10.39
CA THR A 10 8.98 20.14 -9.92
C THR A 10 9.98 19.23 -9.19
N ALA A 11 9.49 18.28 -8.38
CA ALA A 11 10.32 17.30 -7.68
C ALA A 11 11.03 16.34 -8.65
N GLU A 12 10.36 15.87 -9.72
CA GLU A 12 10.98 15.00 -10.74
C GLU A 12 12.16 15.69 -11.43
N VAL A 13 11.96 16.94 -11.88
CA VAL A 13 13.02 17.73 -12.53
C VAL A 13 14.17 18.01 -11.55
N ALA A 14 13.86 18.31 -10.28
CA ALA A 14 14.88 18.54 -9.27
C ALA A 14 15.70 17.28 -8.96
N TYR A 15 15.05 16.13 -8.74
CA TYR A 15 15.75 14.89 -8.40
C TYR A 15 16.53 14.30 -9.59
N SER A 16 16.02 14.45 -10.81
CA SER A 16 16.79 14.09 -12.02
C SER A 16 18.02 14.98 -12.20
N ALA A 17 17.92 16.28 -11.91
CA ALA A 17 19.06 17.19 -11.95
C ALA A 17 20.10 16.91 -10.84
N LEU A 18 19.66 16.37 -9.70
CA LEU A 18 20.52 16.04 -8.55
C LEU A 18 21.07 14.59 -8.59
N ASP A 19 20.73 13.81 -9.62
CA ASP A 19 21.11 12.39 -9.76
C ASP A 19 20.67 11.50 -8.58
N GLU A 20 19.55 11.87 -7.95
CA GLU A 20 18.96 11.18 -6.80
C GLU A 20 17.97 10.12 -7.28
N VAL A 21 18.51 9.03 -7.85
CA VAL A 21 17.76 7.99 -8.56
C VAL A 21 16.67 7.34 -7.69
N ASP A 22 16.97 7.05 -6.42
CA ASP A 22 16.00 6.40 -5.51
C ASP A 22 14.76 7.26 -5.27
N LYS A 23 14.97 8.57 -5.08
CA LYS A 23 13.88 9.53 -4.86
C LYS A 23 13.08 9.76 -6.14
N LEU A 24 13.76 9.82 -7.28
CA LEU A 24 13.13 9.91 -8.59
C LEU A 24 12.20 8.71 -8.85
N GLN A 25 12.68 7.49 -8.58
CA GLN A 25 11.89 6.28 -8.75
C GLN A 25 10.63 6.29 -7.88
N TYR A 26 10.74 6.77 -6.63
CA TYR A 26 9.57 6.91 -5.75
C TYR A 26 8.57 7.97 -6.26
N VAL A 27 9.06 9.10 -6.78
CA VAL A 27 8.20 10.14 -7.37
C VAL A 27 7.47 9.64 -8.61
N LEU A 28 8.14 8.86 -9.47
CA LEU A 28 7.50 8.23 -10.63
C LEU A 28 6.43 7.22 -10.20
N TYR A 29 6.71 6.41 -9.16
CA TYR A 29 5.71 5.51 -8.58
C TYR A 29 4.48 6.26 -8.06
N ILE A 30 4.65 7.40 -7.38
CA ILE A 30 3.51 8.24 -6.96
C ILE A 30 2.70 8.68 -8.18
N LYS A 31 3.34 9.08 -9.28
CA LYS A 31 2.64 9.55 -10.50
C LYS A 31 1.82 8.46 -11.19
N ASP A 32 2.27 7.22 -11.10
CA ASP A 32 1.57 6.06 -11.68
C ASP A 32 0.27 5.70 -10.95
N ILE A 33 0.10 6.13 -9.69
CA ILE A 33 -1.11 5.86 -8.92
C ILE A 33 -2.30 6.62 -9.51
N PRO A 34 -3.42 5.94 -9.81
CA PRO A 34 -4.54 6.56 -10.52
C PRO A 34 -5.37 7.49 -9.63
N THR A 35 -5.45 7.24 -8.33
CA THR A 35 -6.30 7.98 -7.39
C THR A 35 -5.56 9.18 -6.78
N GLU A 36 -6.26 10.30 -6.57
CA GLU A 36 -5.67 11.47 -5.89
C GLU A 36 -5.34 11.17 -4.43
N GLU A 37 -6.22 10.41 -3.76
CA GLU A 37 -6.06 10.02 -2.36
C GLU A 37 -4.91 9.03 -2.18
N GLY A 38 -4.74 8.08 -3.10
CA GLY A 38 -3.59 7.18 -3.12
C GLY A 38 -2.28 7.94 -3.30
N ARG A 39 -2.25 8.92 -4.22
CA ARG A 39 -1.09 9.81 -4.38
C ARG A 39 -0.79 10.63 -3.13
N ALA A 40 -1.83 11.18 -2.50
CA ALA A 40 -1.68 11.97 -1.28
C ALA A 40 -1.15 11.13 -0.11
N ALA A 41 -1.58 9.88 0.00
CA ALA A 41 -1.10 8.95 1.01
C ALA A 41 0.38 8.59 0.82
N GLU A 42 0.80 8.26 -0.40
CA GLU A 42 2.20 7.96 -0.70
C GLU A 42 3.10 9.20 -0.56
N LEU A 43 2.60 10.39 -0.89
CA LEU A 43 3.32 11.63 -0.62
C LEU A 43 3.48 11.86 0.89
N ALA A 44 2.50 11.50 1.71
CA ALA A 44 2.62 11.55 3.17
C ALA A 44 3.64 10.53 3.70
N LEU A 45 3.72 9.34 3.09
CA LEU A 45 4.78 8.36 3.38
C LEU A 45 6.16 8.89 3.02
N PHE A 46 6.31 9.53 1.86
CA PHE A 46 7.54 10.20 1.46
C PHE A 46 7.99 11.25 2.49
N LYS A 47 7.03 11.98 3.06
CA LYS A 47 7.23 12.97 4.13
C LYS A 47 7.43 12.33 5.52
N ARG A 48 7.55 11.00 5.63
CA ARG A 48 7.70 10.22 6.87
C ARG A 48 6.52 10.38 7.84
N GLN A 49 5.31 10.50 7.31
CA GLN A 49 4.07 10.64 8.09
C GLN A 49 3.12 9.45 7.85
N PRO A 50 3.46 8.23 8.33
CA PRO A 50 2.67 7.04 8.06
C PRO A 50 1.27 7.09 8.68
N GLN A 51 1.10 7.75 9.83
CA GLN A 51 -0.22 7.90 10.46
C GLN A 51 -1.15 8.79 9.63
N LEU A 52 -0.60 9.79 8.94
CA LEU A 52 -1.37 10.66 8.06
C LEU A 52 -1.77 9.88 6.80
N ALA A 53 -0.81 9.18 6.19
CA ALA A 53 -1.05 8.34 5.03
C ALA A 53 -2.18 7.32 5.27
N GLU A 54 -2.14 6.62 6.40
CA GLU A 54 -3.18 5.67 6.79
C GLU A 54 -4.54 6.33 6.90
N ARG A 55 -4.63 7.48 7.59
CA ARG A 55 -5.90 8.20 7.75
C ARG A 55 -6.49 8.64 6.41
N ILE A 56 -5.66 9.08 5.46
CA ILE A 56 -6.11 9.42 4.10
C ILE A 56 -6.70 8.17 3.43
N LEU A 57 -5.99 7.05 3.46
CA LEU A 57 -6.42 5.81 2.81
C LEU A 57 -7.72 5.26 3.41
N LEU A 58 -7.85 5.28 4.74
CA LEU A 58 -9.05 4.84 5.43
C LEU A 58 -10.25 5.76 5.15
N GLN A 59 -10.05 7.08 5.16
CA GLN A 59 -11.10 8.03 4.82
C GLN A 59 -11.56 7.90 3.36
N ALA A 60 -10.64 7.57 2.46
CA ALA A 60 -10.93 7.28 1.05
C ALA A 60 -11.55 5.87 0.82
N GLY A 61 -11.67 5.04 1.86
CA GLY A 61 -12.12 3.66 1.74
C GLY A 61 -11.18 2.76 0.92
N LEU A 62 -9.90 3.11 0.84
CA LEU A 62 -8.84 2.33 0.18
C LEU A 62 -8.18 1.38 1.20
N HIS A 63 -8.97 0.46 1.76
CA HIS A 63 -8.55 -0.44 2.83
C HIS A 63 -7.38 -1.33 2.40
N TYR A 64 -7.40 -1.87 1.19
CA TYR A 64 -6.31 -2.69 0.67
C TYR A 64 -4.98 -1.93 0.64
N ARG A 65 -4.95 -0.68 0.17
CA ARG A 65 -3.75 0.16 0.17
C ARG A 65 -3.22 0.42 1.59
N ALA A 66 -4.11 0.64 2.56
CA ALA A 66 -3.71 0.83 3.96
C ALA A 66 -3.07 -0.45 4.54
N ILE A 67 -3.65 -1.62 4.25
CA ILE A 67 -3.11 -2.91 4.67
C ILE A 67 -1.76 -3.19 3.99
N GLN A 68 -1.66 -2.94 2.68
CA GLN A 68 -0.43 -3.12 1.92
C GLN A 68 0.69 -2.20 2.44
N MET A 69 0.37 -0.95 2.76
CA MET A 69 1.29 -0.02 3.40
C MET A 69 1.79 -0.55 4.75
N ALA A 70 0.89 -1.04 5.61
CA ALA A 70 1.28 -1.62 6.90
C ALA A 70 2.19 -2.85 6.73
N ILE A 71 1.93 -3.71 5.73
CA ILE A 71 2.80 -4.84 5.38
C ILE A 71 4.19 -4.34 4.95
N ASN A 72 4.26 -3.35 4.08
CA ASN A 72 5.52 -2.77 3.58
C ASN A 72 6.34 -2.11 4.71
N LEU A 73 5.68 -1.56 5.73
CA LEU A 73 6.31 -1.00 6.92
C LEU A 73 6.66 -2.06 7.99
N PHE A 74 6.46 -3.36 7.70
CA PHE A 74 6.64 -4.48 8.63
C PHE A 74 5.77 -4.38 9.89
N GLN A 75 4.67 -3.62 9.85
CA GLN A 75 3.72 -3.46 10.94
C GLN A 75 2.67 -4.58 10.91
N TRP A 76 3.12 -5.82 11.08
CA TRP A 76 2.30 -7.02 10.87
C TRP A 76 1.05 -7.09 11.74
N GLU A 77 1.18 -6.84 13.05
CA GLU A 77 0.04 -6.86 13.98
C GLU A 77 -1.00 -5.80 13.59
N HIS A 78 -0.55 -4.60 13.22
CA HIS A 78 -1.42 -3.52 12.77
C HIS A 78 -2.12 -3.85 11.45
N ALA A 79 -1.41 -4.44 10.49
CA ALA A 79 -1.98 -4.91 9.23
C ALA A 79 -3.09 -5.95 9.45
N LEU A 80 -2.88 -6.88 10.38
CA LEU A 80 -3.86 -7.88 10.78
C LEU A 80 -5.08 -7.24 11.45
N GLU A 81 -4.86 -6.28 12.36
CA GLU A 81 -5.94 -5.55 13.03
C GLU A 81 -6.80 -4.77 12.03
N LEU A 82 -6.18 -4.07 11.07
CA LEU A 82 -6.88 -3.38 9.98
C LEU A 82 -7.69 -4.35 9.12
N ALA A 83 -7.09 -5.48 8.73
CA ALA A 83 -7.75 -6.50 7.93
C ALA A 83 -8.98 -7.09 8.64
N VAL A 84 -8.87 -7.38 9.93
CA VAL A 84 -9.98 -7.91 10.75
C VAL A 84 -11.05 -6.84 10.99
N ALA A 85 -10.66 -5.61 11.32
CA ALA A 85 -11.58 -4.50 11.58
C ALA A 85 -12.46 -4.20 10.36
N HIS A 86 -11.86 -4.20 9.17
CA HIS A 86 -12.58 -3.97 7.91
C HIS A 86 -13.08 -5.25 7.24
N LYS A 87 -12.87 -6.42 7.87
CA LYS A 87 -13.28 -7.74 7.37
C LYS A 87 -12.81 -8.03 5.93
N THR A 88 -11.60 -7.61 5.59
CA THR A 88 -11.02 -7.74 4.24
C THR A 88 -9.56 -8.17 4.30
N HIS A 89 -9.08 -8.88 3.27
CA HIS A 89 -7.65 -9.18 3.04
C HIS A 89 -6.87 -9.83 4.20
N VAL A 90 -7.55 -10.54 5.11
CA VAL A 90 -6.88 -11.29 6.20
C VAL A 90 -5.97 -12.38 5.63
N ASP A 91 -6.42 -13.07 4.59
CA ASP A 91 -5.64 -14.07 3.86
C ASP A 91 -4.39 -13.47 3.21
N THR A 92 -4.50 -12.25 2.67
CA THR A 92 -3.38 -11.51 2.10
C THR A 92 -2.29 -11.22 3.13
N VAL A 93 -2.68 -10.73 4.32
CA VAL A 93 -1.73 -10.47 5.42
C VAL A 93 -1.03 -11.76 5.87
N LEU A 94 -1.79 -12.85 6.02
CA LEU A 94 -1.24 -14.16 6.39
C LEU A 94 -0.26 -14.69 5.33
N HIS A 95 -0.60 -14.57 4.04
CA HIS A 95 0.25 -15.01 2.94
C HIS A 95 1.60 -14.27 2.93
N PHE A 96 1.58 -12.93 2.99
CA PHE A 96 2.80 -12.14 2.98
C PHE A 96 3.64 -12.36 4.24
N ARG A 97 3.00 -12.56 5.40
CA ARG A 97 3.67 -12.91 6.65
C ARG A 97 4.36 -14.26 6.56
N ALA A 98 3.68 -15.29 6.07
CA ALA A 98 4.26 -16.62 5.87
C ALA A 98 5.44 -16.58 4.90
N LYS A 99 5.32 -15.83 3.79
CA LYS A 99 6.39 -15.62 2.82
C LYS A 99 7.61 -14.92 3.43
N TYR A 100 7.40 -13.88 4.24
CA TYR A 100 8.46 -13.17 4.94
C TYR A 100 9.21 -14.08 5.93
N LEU A 101 8.47 -14.87 6.72
CA LEU A 101 9.05 -15.81 7.68
C LEU A 101 9.79 -16.97 7.02
N ALA A 102 9.24 -17.50 5.91
CA ALA A 102 9.91 -18.53 5.11
C ALA A 102 11.24 -18.02 4.55
N ALA A 103 11.28 -16.78 4.04
CA ALA A 103 12.52 -16.14 3.58
C ALA A 103 13.54 -15.94 4.72
N ALA A 104 13.06 -15.69 5.94
CA ALA A 104 13.90 -15.57 7.14
C ALA A 104 14.29 -16.93 7.77
N GLY A 105 13.73 -18.05 7.27
CA GLY A 105 13.92 -19.38 7.87
C GLY A 105 13.36 -19.51 9.30
N GLN A 106 12.39 -18.67 9.68
CA GLN A 106 11.81 -18.64 11.02
C GLN A 106 10.38 -19.19 11.02
N PRO A 107 9.97 -19.95 12.05
CA PRO A 107 8.57 -20.34 12.21
C PRO A 107 7.72 -19.18 12.74
N GLU A 108 6.42 -19.19 12.47
CA GLU A 108 5.49 -18.23 13.08
C GLU A 108 5.36 -18.49 14.58
N ARG A 109 5.53 -17.43 15.37
CA ARG A 109 5.48 -17.46 16.83
C ARG A 109 4.33 -16.65 17.41
N SER A 110 3.73 -15.76 16.61
CA SER A 110 2.61 -14.96 17.09
C SER A 110 1.35 -15.80 17.18
N LYS A 111 0.78 -15.88 18.39
CA LYS A 111 -0.44 -16.66 18.67
C LYS A 111 -1.62 -16.22 17.82
N ARG A 112 -1.76 -14.91 17.58
CA ARG A 112 -2.83 -14.34 16.75
C ARG A 112 -2.75 -14.88 15.33
N PHE A 113 -1.55 -14.84 14.73
CA PHE A 113 -1.33 -15.32 13.37
C PHE A 113 -1.60 -16.82 13.24
N LEU A 114 -1.19 -17.63 14.22
CA LEU A 114 -1.48 -19.07 14.23
C LEU A 114 -2.99 -19.35 14.28
N GLN A 115 -3.74 -18.64 15.14
CA GLN A 115 -5.20 -18.79 15.24
C GLN A 115 -5.91 -18.44 13.92
N TYR A 116 -5.52 -17.33 13.28
CA TYR A 116 -6.13 -16.94 12.00
C TYR A 116 -5.70 -17.86 10.85
N ALA A 117 -4.48 -18.40 10.88
CA ALA A 117 -4.02 -19.37 9.88
C ALA A 117 -4.78 -20.70 9.94
N GLU A 118 -5.27 -21.11 11.12
CA GLU A 118 -6.12 -22.30 11.26
C GLU A 118 -7.55 -22.06 10.73
N GLN A 119 -8.06 -20.84 10.86
CA GLN A 119 -9.43 -20.49 10.47
C GLN A 119 -9.57 -20.11 9.00
N VAL A 120 -8.49 -19.59 8.39
CA VAL A 120 -8.50 -19.04 7.03
C VAL A 120 -7.63 -19.90 6.12
N SER A 121 -8.25 -20.53 5.12
CA SER A 121 -7.52 -21.20 4.05
C SER A 121 -6.80 -20.16 3.18
N VAL A 122 -5.46 -20.15 3.23
CA VAL A 122 -4.63 -19.22 2.45
C VAL A 122 -4.19 -19.91 1.16
N SER A 123 -4.59 -19.39 0.00
CA SER A 123 -4.07 -19.83 -1.30
C SER A 123 -3.40 -18.65 -2.02
N GLU A 124 -2.18 -18.85 -2.53
CA GLU A 124 -1.43 -17.79 -3.21
C GLU A 124 -2.19 -17.27 -4.43
N ALA A 125 -2.79 -18.16 -5.22
CA ALA A 125 -3.58 -17.79 -6.40
C ALA A 125 -4.79 -16.91 -6.03
N SER A 126 -5.53 -17.24 -4.96
CA SER A 126 -6.68 -16.42 -4.54
C SER A 126 -6.24 -15.06 -4.02
N VAL A 127 -5.13 -14.99 -3.31
CA VAL A 127 -4.57 -13.73 -2.78
C VAL A 127 -4.17 -12.82 -3.95
N LEU A 128 -3.43 -13.34 -4.93
CA LEU A 128 -3.03 -12.56 -6.10
C LEU A 128 -4.24 -12.09 -6.92
N ALA A 129 -5.25 -12.94 -7.11
CA ALA A 129 -6.48 -12.55 -7.79
C ALA A 129 -7.25 -11.44 -7.04
N LYS A 130 -7.32 -11.51 -5.71
CA LYS A 130 -7.94 -10.46 -4.87
C LYS A 130 -7.19 -9.14 -4.97
N ILE A 131 -5.86 -9.18 -4.93
CA ILE A 131 -5.02 -7.99 -5.10
C ILE A 131 -5.27 -7.35 -6.45
N GLN A 132 -5.26 -8.16 -7.51
CA GLN A 132 -5.51 -7.66 -8.87
C GLN A 132 -6.88 -7.00 -8.98
N HIS A 133 -7.92 -7.63 -8.43
CA HIS A 133 -9.26 -7.07 -8.39
C HIS A 133 -9.35 -5.74 -7.62
N GLU A 134 -8.63 -5.59 -6.50
CA GLU A 134 -8.57 -4.31 -5.77
C GLU A 134 -7.88 -3.21 -6.59
N LEU A 135 -6.79 -3.53 -7.29
CA LEU A 135 -6.08 -2.59 -8.15
C LEU A 135 -6.93 -2.15 -9.35
N GLU A 136 -7.67 -3.08 -9.95
CA GLU A 136 -8.63 -2.78 -11.03
C GLU A 136 -9.78 -1.91 -10.53
N ASN A 137 -10.33 -2.21 -9.36
CA ASN A 137 -11.38 -1.41 -8.74
C ASN A 137 -10.88 0.00 -8.40
N GLU A 138 -9.66 0.12 -7.89
CA GLU A 138 -9.03 1.42 -7.65
C GLU A 138 -8.88 2.21 -8.95
N ALA A 139 -8.41 1.58 -10.02
CA ALA A 139 -8.25 2.20 -11.33
C ALA A 139 -9.59 2.57 -11.99
N ALA A 140 -10.67 1.85 -11.67
CA ALA A 140 -12.02 2.11 -12.18
C ALA A 140 -12.80 3.18 -11.38
N ARG A 141 -12.24 3.72 -10.29
CA ARG A 141 -12.95 4.73 -9.48
C ARG A 141 -13.24 6.01 -10.28
N PRO A 142 -14.39 6.67 -10.04
CA PRO A 142 -14.67 7.96 -10.65
C PRO A 142 -13.63 9.00 -10.20
N GLY A 143 -12.91 9.59 -11.16
CA GLY A 143 -11.80 10.50 -10.88
C GLY A 143 -10.41 9.86 -10.91
N ALA A 144 -10.32 8.54 -11.09
CA ALA A 144 -9.07 7.84 -11.36
C ALA A 144 -8.48 8.35 -12.68
N ARG A 145 -7.40 9.12 -12.58
CA ARG A 145 -6.64 9.63 -13.73
C ARG A 145 -5.18 9.46 -13.37
N ARG A 146 -4.44 8.76 -14.24
CA ARG A 146 -2.97 8.78 -14.18
C ARG A 146 -2.53 10.24 -14.17
N TYR A 147 -1.52 10.56 -13.37
CA TYR A 147 -1.01 11.91 -13.33
C TYR A 147 -0.35 12.21 -14.68
N VAL A 148 -1.06 12.92 -15.56
CA VAL A 148 -0.50 13.43 -16.82
C VAL A 148 0.01 14.83 -16.49
N GLY A 149 1.33 14.97 -16.40
CA GLY A 149 1.95 16.28 -16.27
C GLY A 149 1.54 17.13 -17.47
N ALA A 150 0.83 18.22 -17.20
CA ALA A 150 0.58 19.28 -18.19
C ALA A 150 1.83 20.15 -18.36
#